data_AF-A0A087GH65-F1
#
_entry.id   AF-A0A087GH65-F1
#
_cell.length_a   1.000
_cell.length_b   1.000
_cell.length_c   1.000
_cell.angle_alpha   90.00
_cell.angle_beta   90.00
_cell.angle_gamma   90.00
#
_symmetry.space_group_name_H-M   'P 1'
#
loop_
_entity.id
_entity.type
_entity.pdbx_description
1 polymer ?
#
loop_
_entity_poly.entity_id
_entity_poly.type
_entity_poly.pdbx_seq_one_letter_code
_entity_poly.pdbx_strand_id
1 'polypeptide(L)'
;MAIRLEKTELRIIKRTSEIEALKGKLDRQVEISMEMTEEAESARGRAKEAGNKLGILRDQLERERNERDAEILLLKEENEKLKAAGSDVVQRTVQTTIGKGLSEMRIRYEGRLDHLYQCSVDAEEVNRLNSFIHQVNYSLELYAGLRADGIDVPEEKMEKLQADLKSLNEEFDSLDVEVAKPKDYLVTPVADRVPLDLPSF
;
A
#
# COMPACT_ATOMS: atom_id res chain seq x y z
N MET A 1 -25.24 123.50 11.73
CA MET A 1 -25.66 122.65 10.59
C MET A 1 -24.48 121.83 10.06
N ALA A 2 -23.30 122.45 9.86
CA ALA A 2 -22.07 121.79 9.39
C ALA A 2 -21.62 120.52 10.18
N ILE A 3 -21.57 120.57 11.51
CA ILE A 3 -21.11 119.43 12.34
C ILE A 3 -21.94 118.15 12.14
N ARG A 4 -23.24 118.28 11.82
CA ARG A 4 -24.11 117.11 11.59
C ARG A 4 -23.82 116.43 10.25
N LEU A 5 -23.44 117.20 9.23
CA LEU A 5 -23.10 116.73 7.88
C LEU A 5 -21.75 115.97 7.90
N GLU A 6 -20.74 116.51 8.56
CA GLU A 6 -19.42 115.89 8.68
C GLU A 6 -19.48 114.52 9.40
N LYS A 7 -20.31 114.41 10.46
CA LYS A 7 -20.54 113.14 11.17
C LYS A 7 -21.29 112.10 10.31
N THR A 8 -22.06 112.51 9.32
CA THR A 8 -22.69 111.60 8.36
C THR A 8 -21.73 111.16 7.27
N GLU A 9 -20.87 112.04 6.77
CA GLU A 9 -19.84 111.72 5.77
C GLU A 9 -18.82 110.70 6.30
N LEU A 10 -18.32 110.88 7.53
CA LEU A 10 -17.41 109.91 8.16
C LEU A 10 -18.07 108.53 8.34
N ARG A 11 -19.38 108.48 8.59
CA ARG A 11 -20.14 107.22 8.67
C ARG A 11 -20.30 106.55 7.31
N ILE A 12 -20.45 107.32 6.24
CA ILE A 12 -20.52 106.80 4.87
C ILE A 12 -19.17 106.20 4.50
N ILE A 13 -18.06 106.93 4.68
CA ILE A 13 -16.71 106.44 4.36
C ILE A 13 -16.40 105.13 5.11
N LYS A 14 -16.70 105.09 6.42
CA LYS A 14 -16.51 103.88 7.23
C LYS A 14 -17.34 102.71 6.68
N ARG A 15 -18.62 102.92 6.40
CA ARG A 15 -19.49 101.87 5.83
C ARG A 15 -19.02 101.41 4.46
N THR A 16 -18.55 102.31 3.60
CA THR A 16 -18.00 101.96 2.29
C THR A 16 -16.77 101.06 2.44
N SER A 17 -15.86 101.40 3.37
CA SER A 17 -14.67 100.56 3.64
C SER A 17 -15.03 99.18 4.21
N GLU A 18 -16.05 99.09 5.06
CA GLU A 18 -16.54 97.81 5.59
C GLU A 18 -17.19 96.97 4.49
N ILE A 19 -17.95 97.58 3.57
CA ILE A 19 -18.56 96.91 2.42
C ILE A 19 -17.48 96.37 1.47
N GLU A 20 -16.43 97.13 1.18
CA GLU A 20 -15.31 96.66 0.35
C GLU A 20 -14.58 95.47 0.99
N ALA A 21 -14.31 95.53 2.29
CA ALA A 21 -13.70 94.42 3.03
C ALA A 21 -14.59 93.17 3.05
N LEU A 22 -15.91 93.35 3.20
CA LEU A 22 -16.88 92.24 3.13
C LEU A 22 -16.96 91.65 1.74
N LYS A 23 -16.91 92.47 0.69
CA LYS A 23 -16.90 92.01 -0.70
C LYS A 23 -15.67 91.14 -1.00
N GLY A 24 -14.47 91.57 -0.59
CA GLY A 24 -13.26 90.77 -0.77
C GLY A 24 -13.31 89.42 -0.05
N LYS A 25 -13.93 89.35 1.14
CA LYS A 25 -14.17 88.08 1.84
C LYS A 25 -15.18 87.20 1.10
N LEU A 26 -16.24 87.77 0.57
CA LEU A 26 -17.25 87.04 -0.20
C LEU A 26 -16.65 86.46 -1.48
N ASP A 27 -15.89 87.26 -2.25
CA ASP A 27 -15.22 86.80 -3.47
C ASP A 27 -14.28 85.63 -3.18
N ARG A 28 -13.50 85.71 -2.09
CA ARG A 28 -12.63 84.61 -1.65
C ARG A 28 -13.42 83.36 -1.24
N GLN A 29 -14.55 83.53 -0.57
CA GLN A 29 -15.41 82.41 -0.18
C GLN A 29 -16.04 81.72 -1.39
N VAL A 30 -16.41 82.49 -2.42
CA VAL A 30 -16.92 81.95 -3.69
C VAL A 30 -15.83 81.14 -4.39
N GLU A 31 -14.61 81.65 -4.47
CA GLU A 31 -13.45 80.94 -5.07
C GLU A 31 -13.20 79.60 -4.37
N ILE A 32 -13.13 79.59 -3.03
CA ILE A 32 -12.96 78.35 -2.24
C ILE A 32 -14.12 77.37 -2.48
N SER A 33 -15.36 77.89 -2.58
CA SER A 33 -16.53 77.03 -2.81
C SER A 33 -16.47 76.38 -4.20
N MET A 34 -16.00 77.11 -5.21
CA MET A 34 -15.80 76.56 -6.56
C MET A 34 -14.72 75.47 -6.57
N GLU A 35 -13.55 75.72 -5.98
CA GLU A 35 -12.48 74.72 -5.87
C GLU A 35 -12.94 73.46 -5.14
N MET A 36 -13.70 73.62 -4.04
CA MET A 36 -14.27 72.49 -3.31
C MET A 36 -15.26 71.69 -4.16
N THR A 37 -16.08 72.34 -4.98
CA THR A 37 -17.00 71.64 -5.89
C THR A 37 -16.27 70.85 -6.97
N GLU A 38 -15.22 71.42 -7.57
CA GLU A 38 -14.40 70.74 -8.58
C GLU A 38 -13.67 69.52 -8.00
N GLU A 39 -13.06 69.65 -6.81
CA GLU A 39 -12.40 68.52 -6.15
C GLU A 39 -13.42 67.44 -5.75
N ALA A 40 -14.62 67.82 -5.30
CA ALA A 40 -15.67 66.86 -4.99
C ALA A 40 -16.13 66.09 -6.24
N GLU A 41 -16.26 66.75 -7.39
CA GLU A 41 -16.59 66.11 -8.66
C GLU A 41 -15.45 65.18 -9.14
N SER A 42 -14.20 65.64 -9.04
CA SER A 42 -13.01 64.84 -9.36
C SER A 42 -12.91 63.58 -8.48
N ALA A 43 -13.09 63.73 -7.16
CA ALA A 43 -13.11 62.62 -6.21
C ALA A 43 -14.24 61.63 -6.51
N ARG A 44 -15.43 62.14 -6.85
CA ARG A 44 -16.57 61.31 -7.26
C ARG A 44 -16.27 60.53 -8.56
N GLY A 45 -15.61 61.16 -9.52
CA GLY A 45 -15.14 60.53 -10.76
C GLY A 45 -14.18 59.37 -10.46
N ARG A 46 -13.15 59.63 -9.64
CA ARG A 46 -12.18 58.60 -9.21
C ARG A 46 -12.85 57.44 -8.47
N ALA A 47 -13.78 57.72 -7.57
CA ALA A 47 -14.52 56.70 -6.83
C ALA A 47 -15.35 55.81 -7.76
N LYS A 48 -16.01 56.40 -8.76
CA LYS A 48 -16.79 55.65 -9.76
C LYS A 48 -15.89 54.74 -10.61
N GLU A 49 -14.74 55.25 -11.05
CA GLU A 49 -13.78 54.46 -11.83
C GLU A 49 -13.19 53.30 -11.03
N ALA A 50 -12.83 53.55 -9.76
CA ALA A 50 -12.37 52.50 -8.85
C ALA A 50 -13.45 51.43 -8.60
N GLY A 51 -14.71 51.84 -8.41
CA GLY A 51 -15.84 50.92 -8.28
C GLY A 51 -16.02 50.03 -9.50
N ASN A 52 -15.92 50.59 -10.71
CA ASN A 52 -15.99 49.82 -11.96
C ASN A 52 -14.84 48.82 -12.07
N LYS A 53 -13.61 49.23 -11.75
CA LYS A 53 -12.42 48.35 -11.74
C LYS A 53 -12.60 47.19 -10.75
N LEU A 54 -13.10 47.47 -9.55
CA LEU A 54 -13.38 46.44 -8.54
C LEU A 54 -14.45 45.44 -9.02
N GLY A 55 -15.49 45.92 -9.71
CA GLY A 55 -16.51 45.04 -10.30
C GLY A 55 -15.91 44.03 -11.28
N ILE A 56 -15.09 44.52 -12.22
CA ILE A 56 -14.43 43.66 -13.21
C ILE A 56 -13.52 42.62 -12.53
N LEU A 57 -12.71 43.04 -11.55
CA LEU A 57 -11.80 42.14 -10.82
C LEU A 57 -12.57 41.08 -10.03
N ARG A 58 -13.68 41.44 -9.39
CA ARG A 58 -14.54 40.48 -8.68
C ARG A 58 -15.10 39.43 -9.64
N ASP A 59 -15.61 39.85 -10.79
CA ASP A 59 -16.19 38.94 -11.78
C ASP A 59 -15.12 38.06 -12.46
N GLN A 60 -13.87 38.52 -12.53
CA GLN A 60 -12.71 37.69 -12.94
C GLN A 60 -12.37 36.64 -11.89
N LEU A 61 -12.22 37.05 -10.63
CA LEU A 61 -11.92 36.14 -9.51
C LEU A 61 -13.00 35.06 -9.35
N GLU A 62 -14.28 35.41 -9.53
CA GLU A 62 -15.36 34.45 -9.44
C GLU A 62 -15.28 33.39 -10.55
N ARG A 63 -14.94 33.79 -11.78
CA ARG A 63 -14.72 32.85 -12.88
C ARG A 63 -13.53 31.93 -12.63
N GLU A 64 -12.38 32.49 -12.24
CA GLU A 64 -11.19 31.71 -11.91
C GLU A 64 -11.45 30.72 -10.77
N ARG A 65 -12.15 31.15 -9.72
CA ARG A 65 -12.55 30.25 -8.61
C ARG A 65 -13.40 29.10 -9.13
N ASN A 66 -14.43 29.39 -9.94
CA ASN A 66 -15.32 28.35 -10.46
C ASN A 66 -14.59 27.37 -11.39
N GLU A 67 -13.65 27.85 -12.21
CA GLU A 67 -12.79 27.00 -13.05
C GLU A 67 -11.89 26.09 -12.19
N ARG A 68 -11.27 26.64 -11.14
CA ARG A 68 -10.45 25.87 -10.20
C ARG A 68 -11.26 24.84 -9.43
N ASP A 69 -12.47 25.19 -9.00
CA ASP A 69 -13.37 24.25 -8.31
C ASP A 69 -13.76 23.08 -9.24
N ALA A 70 -14.00 23.34 -10.52
CA ALA A 70 -14.27 22.31 -11.52
C ALA A 70 -13.04 21.40 -11.76
N GLU A 71 -11.84 21.99 -11.88
CA GLU A 71 -10.57 21.25 -12.01
C GLU A 71 -10.33 20.35 -10.79
N ILE A 72 -10.55 20.86 -9.58
CA ILE A 72 -10.41 20.09 -8.33
C ILE A 72 -11.38 18.90 -8.31
N LEU A 73 -12.62 19.06 -8.79
CA LEU A 73 -13.59 17.96 -8.86
C LEU A 73 -13.13 16.86 -9.81
N LEU A 74 -12.63 17.22 -11.00
CA LEU A 74 -12.09 16.26 -11.97
C LEU A 74 -10.88 15.51 -11.40
N LEU A 75 -9.93 16.22 -10.78
CA LEU A 75 -8.76 15.61 -10.16
C LEU A 75 -9.12 14.70 -8.99
N LYS A 76 -10.17 15.03 -8.22
CA LYS A 76 -10.68 14.13 -7.18
C LYS A 76 -11.25 12.84 -7.77
N GLU A 77 -12.04 12.94 -8.83
CA GLU A 77 -12.60 11.77 -9.50
C GLU A 77 -11.50 10.87 -10.08
N GLU A 78 -10.49 11.46 -10.73
CA GLU A 78 -9.34 10.72 -11.27
C GLU A 78 -8.52 10.06 -10.16
N ASN A 79 -8.26 10.76 -9.06
CA ASN A 79 -7.57 10.19 -7.89
C ASN A 79 -8.31 8.99 -7.31
N GLU A 80 -9.64 9.03 -7.21
CA GLU A 80 -10.41 7.88 -6.72
C GLU A 80 -10.34 6.69 -7.68
N LYS A 81 -10.35 6.93 -9.01
CA LYS A 81 -10.12 5.87 -10.01
C LYS A 81 -8.73 5.26 -9.87
N LEU A 82 -7.69 6.08 -9.69
CA LEU A 82 -6.32 5.61 -9.49
C LEU A 82 -6.16 4.82 -8.19
N LYS A 83 -6.79 5.26 -7.08
CA LYS A 83 -6.80 4.49 -5.83
C LYS A 83 -7.44 3.11 -6.00
N ALA A 84 -8.58 3.05 -6.67
CA ALA A 84 -9.27 1.78 -6.93
C ALA A 84 -8.41 0.85 -7.80
N ALA A 85 -7.83 1.37 -8.89
CA ALA A 85 -6.93 0.62 -9.76
C ALA A 85 -5.66 0.14 -9.02
N GLY A 86 -5.05 1.01 -8.21
CA GLY A 86 -3.90 0.67 -7.38
C GLY A 86 -4.20 -0.43 -6.36
N SER A 87 -5.36 -0.35 -5.69
CA SER A 87 -5.81 -1.39 -4.75
C SER A 87 -5.99 -2.74 -5.44
N ASP A 88 -6.59 -2.76 -6.62
CA ASP A 88 -6.80 -3.98 -7.39
C ASP A 88 -5.48 -4.59 -7.88
N VAL A 89 -4.53 -3.77 -8.34
CA VAL A 89 -3.18 -4.24 -8.69
C VAL A 89 -2.46 -4.84 -7.49
N VAL A 90 -2.48 -4.16 -6.34
CA VAL A 90 -1.86 -4.68 -5.11
C VAL A 90 -2.52 -5.99 -4.69
N GLN A 91 -3.85 -6.07 -4.69
CA GLN A 91 -4.57 -7.28 -4.33
C GLN A 91 -4.23 -8.45 -5.28
N ARG A 92 -4.25 -8.22 -6.60
CA ARG A 92 -3.91 -9.24 -7.61
C ARG A 92 -2.46 -9.72 -7.48
N THR A 93 -1.52 -8.80 -7.26
CA THR A 93 -0.11 -9.12 -7.05
C THR A 93 0.10 -9.93 -5.78
N VAL A 94 -0.49 -9.50 -4.66
CA VAL A 94 -0.41 -10.23 -3.39
C VAL A 94 -1.02 -11.62 -3.52
N GLN A 95 -2.21 -11.73 -4.10
CA GLN A 95 -2.90 -13.01 -4.27
C GLN A 95 -2.14 -13.95 -5.20
N THR A 96 -1.51 -13.43 -6.27
CA THR A 96 -0.73 -14.24 -7.21
C THR A 96 0.59 -14.68 -6.60
N THR A 97 1.32 -13.79 -5.90
CA THR A 97 2.59 -14.11 -5.27
C THR A 97 2.40 -15.09 -4.10
N ILE A 98 1.40 -14.84 -3.25
CA ILE A 98 1.05 -15.78 -2.17
C ILE A 98 0.54 -17.10 -2.75
N GLY A 99 -0.36 -17.05 -3.75
CA GLY A 99 -0.89 -18.24 -4.39
C GLY A 99 0.20 -19.10 -5.02
N LYS A 100 1.18 -18.49 -5.70
CA LYS A 100 2.33 -19.18 -6.28
C LYS A 100 3.22 -19.78 -5.19
N GLY A 101 3.57 -19.01 -4.16
CA GLY A 101 4.40 -19.50 -3.05
C GLY A 101 3.76 -20.67 -2.29
N LEU A 102 2.46 -20.59 -2.02
CA LEU A 102 1.71 -21.68 -1.38
C LEU A 102 1.60 -22.92 -2.28
N SER A 103 1.42 -22.74 -3.59
CA SER A 103 1.37 -23.86 -4.54
C SER A 103 2.72 -24.56 -4.66
N GLU A 104 3.82 -23.80 -4.72
CA GLU A 104 5.18 -24.36 -4.72
C GLU A 104 5.49 -25.09 -3.41
N MET A 105 5.09 -24.54 -2.27
CA MET A 105 5.19 -25.23 -0.98
C MET A 105 4.41 -26.54 -1.00
N ARG A 106 3.14 -26.52 -1.44
CA ARG A 106 2.30 -27.72 -1.52
C ARG A 106 2.98 -28.83 -2.32
N ILE A 107 3.40 -28.54 -3.56
CA ILE A 107 4.04 -29.54 -4.44
C ILE A 107 5.28 -30.15 -3.78
N ARG A 108 6.11 -29.33 -3.12
CA ARG A 108 7.31 -29.81 -2.43
C ARG A 108 6.97 -30.71 -1.23
N TYR A 109 5.96 -30.36 -0.45
CA TYR A 109 5.56 -31.17 0.71
C TYR A 109 4.85 -32.45 0.30
N GLU A 110 3.97 -32.41 -0.71
CA GLU A 110 3.30 -33.60 -1.26
C GLU A 110 4.35 -34.61 -1.75
N GLY A 111 5.32 -34.19 -2.58
CA GLY A 111 6.38 -35.10 -3.06
C GLY A 111 7.27 -35.67 -1.95
N ARG A 112 7.53 -34.90 -0.88
CA ARG A 112 8.28 -35.40 0.29
C ARG A 112 7.47 -36.39 1.12
N LEU A 113 6.17 -36.14 1.29
CA LEU A 113 5.26 -37.04 1.98
C LEU A 113 5.17 -38.38 1.25
N ASP A 114 5.05 -38.35 -0.07
CA ASP A 114 5.03 -39.55 -0.90
C ASP A 114 6.32 -40.36 -0.75
N HIS A 115 7.49 -39.71 -0.78
CA HIS A 115 8.78 -40.36 -0.55
C HIS A 115 8.91 -40.97 0.85
N LEU A 116 8.52 -40.23 1.89
CA LEU A 116 8.54 -40.75 3.27
C LEU A 116 7.58 -41.91 3.48
N TYR A 117 6.42 -41.88 2.81
CA TYR A 117 5.48 -42.98 2.82
C TYR A 117 6.10 -44.22 2.18
N GLN A 118 6.77 -44.08 1.03
CA GLN A 118 7.47 -45.20 0.38
C GLN A 118 8.56 -45.78 1.28
N CYS A 119 9.39 -44.93 1.91
CA CYS A 119 10.41 -45.38 2.86
C CYS A 119 9.80 -46.17 4.04
N SER A 120 8.60 -45.80 4.50
CA SER A 120 7.88 -46.53 5.55
C SER A 120 7.45 -47.91 5.08
N VAL A 121 6.92 -48.03 3.86
CA VAL A 121 6.52 -49.30 3.26
C VAL A 121 7.73 -50.22 3.08
N ASP A 122 8.83 -49.69 2.55
CA ASP A 122 10.07 -50.43 2.35
C ASP A 122 10.64 -50.94 3.69
N ALA A 123 10.61 -50.11 4.73
CA ALA A 123 11.04 -50.50 6.07
C ALA A 123 10.17 -51.62 6.66
N GLU A 124 8.86 -51.60 6.44
CA GLU A 124 7.96 -52.68 6.86
C GLU A 124 8.29 -54.01 6.16
N GLU A 125 8.54 -53.99 4.85
CA GLU A 125 8.86 -55.20 4.09
C GLU A 125 10.24 -55.76 4.47
N VAL A 126 11.25 -54.90 4.64
CA VAL A 126 12.57 -55.28 5.17
C VAL A 126 12.42 -55.95 6.54
N ASN A 127 11.66 -55.36 7.45
CA ASN A 127 11.45 -55.92 8.78
C ASN A 127 10.72 -57.27 8.72
N ARG A 128 9.74 -57.42 7.83
CA ARG A 128 9.00 -58.66 7.61
C ARG A 128 9.91 -59.78 7.11
N LEU A 129 10.69 -59.55 6.06
CA LEU A 129 11.63 -60.53 5.52
C LEU A 129 12.71 -60.88 6.54
N ASN A 130 13.27 -59.88 7.21
CA ASN A 130 14.29 -60.11 8.24
C ASN A 130 13.76 -60.97 9.40
N SER A 131 12.49 -60.77 9.80
CA SER A 131 11.84 -61.62 10.80
C SER A 131 11.70 -63.07 10.34
N PHE A 132 11.33 -63.32 9.07
CA PHE A 132 11.25 -64.67 8.54
C PHE A 132 12.61 -65.34 8.44
N ILE A 133 13.62 -64.62 7.95
CA ILE A 133 15.00 -65.09 7.88
C ILE A 133 15.50 -65.48 9.27
N HIS A 134 15.26 -64.66 10.29
CA HIS A 134 15.61 -65.00 11.68
C HIS A 134 14.87 -66.24 12.20
N GLN A 135 13.58 -66.40 11.90
CA GLN A 135 12.81 -67.57 12.32
C GLN A 135 13.32 -68.87 11.67
N VAL A 136 13.64 -68.84 10.38
CA VAL A 136 14.17 -69.98 9.64
C VAL A 136 15.58 -70.32 10.14
N ASN A 137 16.44 -69.32 10.33
CA ASN A 137 17.78 -69.50 10.90
C ASN A 137 17.73 -70.13 12.29
N TYR A 138 16.87 -69.62 13.17
CA TYR A 138 16.67 -70.20 14.50
C TYR A 138 16.24 -71.67 14.44
N SER A 139 15.33 -72.00 13.51
CA SER A 139 14.86 -73.38 13.32
C SER A 139 15.99 -74.29 12.82
N LEU A 140 16.81 -73.82 11.89
CA LEU A 140 17.99 -74.54 11.40
C LEU A 140 19.03 -74.78 12.50
N GLU A 141 19.33 -73.77 13.31
CA GLU A 141 20.24 -73.88 14.46
C GLU A 141 19.72 -74.88 15.50
N LEU A 142 18.43 -74.81 15.83
CA LEU A 142 17.78 -75.75 16.75
C LEU A 142 17.90 -77.19 16.25
N TYR A 143 17.55 -77.45 14.99
CA TYR A 143 17.63 -78.79 14.43
C TYR A 143 19.07 -79.30 14.30
N ALA A 144 20.02 -78.43 13.99
CA ALA A 144 21.44 -78.78 14.00
C ALA A 144 21.91 -79.20 15.41
N GLY A 145 21.46 -78.50 16.46
CA GLY A 145 21.69 -78.87 17.85
C GLY A 145 21.11 -80.23 18.21
N LEU A 146 19.83 -80.47 17.87
CA LEU A 146 19.18 -81.77 18.11
C LEU A 146 19.91 -82.94 17.41
N ARG A 147 20.38 -82.72 16.18
CA ARG A 147 21.15 -83.71 15.43
C ARG A 147 22.50 -84.01 16.11
N ALA A 148 23.16 -82.99 16.67
CA ALA A 148 24.39 -83.15 17.44
C ALA A 148 24.17 -83.94 18.74
N ASP A 149 22.98 -83.83 19.34
CA ASP A 149 22.56 -84.59 20.53
C ASP A 149 22.09 -86.03 20.20
N GLY A 150 22.16 -86.45 18.94
CA GLY A 150 21.81 -87.81 18.49
C GLY A 150 20.32 -88.04 18.26
N ILE A 151 19.51 -86.98 18.20
CA ILE A 151 18.08 -87.06 17.85
C ILE A 151 17.95 -87.11 16.32
N ASP A 152 17.16 -88.05 15.82
CA ASP A 152 16.92 -88.21 14.39
C ASP A 152 16.00 -87.09 13.86
N VAL A 153 16.58 -86.18 13.06
CA VAL A 153 15.87 -85.12 12.35
C VAL A 153 15.86 -85.46 10.86
N PRO A 154 14.69 -85.54 10.21
CA PRO A 154 14.59 -85.87 8.79
C PRO A 154 15.38 -84.90 7.91
N GLU A 155 16.23 -85.43 7.02
CA GLU A 155 17.04 -84.65 6.06
C GLU A 155 16.14 -83.74 5.21
N GLU A 156 14.98 -84.25 4.76
CA GLU A 156 14.00 -83.51 3.96
C GLU A 156 13.53 -82.21 4.64
N LYS A 157 13.40 -82.20 5.98
CA LYS A 157 13.03 -80.98 6.72
C LYS A 157 14.16 -79.96 6.74
N MET A 158 15.41 -80.41 6.86
CA MET A 158 16.60 -79.55 6.84
C MET A 158 16.81 -78.94 5.46
N GLU A 159 16.71 -79.76 4.40
CA GLU A 159 16.83 -79.31 3.01
C GLU A 159 15.74 -78.28 2.66
N LYS A 160 14.50 -78.52 3.11
CA LYS A 160 13.40 -77.56 2.90
C LYS A 160 13.67 -76.22 3.56
N LEU A 161 14.10 -76.21 4.83
CA LEU A 161 14.43 -74.96 5.54
C LEU A 161 15.62 -74.23 4.90
N GLN A 162 16.62 -74.95 4.38
CA GLN A 162 17.73 -74.36 3.64
C GLN A 162 17.27 -73.74 2.32
N ALA A 163 16.36 -74.40 1.60
CA ALA A 163 15.77 -73.87 0.38
C ALA A 163 14.91 -72.61 0.66
N ASP A 164 14.09 -72.65 1.72
CA ASP A 164 13.26 -71.51 2.16
C ASP A 164 14.15 -70.32 2.55
N LEU A 165 15.23 -70.56 3.32
CA LEU A 165 16.21 -69.52 3.68
C LEU A 165 16.88 -68.91 2.45
N LYS A 166 17.28 -69.74 1.49
CA LYS A 166 17.91 -69.28 0.25
C LYS A 166 16.94 -68.40 -0.55
N SER A 167 15.69 -68.82 -0.68
CA SER A 167 14.65 -68.04 -1.37
C SER A 167 14.40 -66.70 -0.68
N LEU A 168 14.31 -66.68 0.65
CA LEU A 168 14.10 -65.44 1.42
C LEU A 168 15.29 -64.47 1.29
N ASN A 169 16.53 -64.98 1.29
CA ASN A 169 17.71 -64.15 1.08
C ASN A 169 17.76 -63.60 -0.36
N GLU A 170 17.40 -64.39 -1.37
CA GLU A 170 17.30 -63.90 -2.75
C GLU A 170 16.23 -62.80 -2.89
N GLU A 171 15.08 -62.96 -2.23
CA GLU A 171 14.03 -61.93 -2.16
C GLU A 171 14.53 -60.67 -1.47
N PHE A 172 15.19 -60.80 -0.31
CA PHE A 172 15.76 -59.69 0.44
C PHE A 172 16.84 -58.94 -0.35
N ASP A 173 17.76 -59.66 -1.00
CA ASP A 173 18.83 -59.08 -1.84
C ASP A 173 18.28 -58.38 -3.09
N SER A 174 17.07 -58.75 -3.53
CA SER A 174 16.39 -58.14 -4.68
C SER A 174 15.58 -56.87 -4.33
N LEU A 175 15.42 -56.55 -3.05
CA LEU A 175 14.67 -55.36 -2.63
C LEU A 175 15.42 -54.08 -3.03
N ASP A 176 14.74 -53.23 -3.80
CA ASP A 176 15.17 -51.86 -4.05
C ASP A 176 14.51 -50.94 -3.03
N VAL A 177 15.24 -50.61 -1.97
CA VAL A 177 14.72 -49.86 -0.81
C VAL A 177 15.18 -48.42 -0.82
N GLU A 178 14.23 -47.51 -0.62
CA GLU A 178 14.55 -46.13 -0.32
C GLU A 178 14.73 -45.92 1.19
N VAL A 179 15.83 -45.26 1.57
CA VAL A 179 16.11 -44.90 2.96
C VAL A 179 15.98 -43.40 3.14
N ALA A 180 15.02 -43.01 3.98
CA ALA A 180 14.81 -41.62 4.33
C ALA A 180 16.06 -41.01 4.97
N LYS A 181 16.47 -39.84 4.48
CA LYS A 181 17.59 -39.06 5.01
C LYS A 181 17.05 -38.04 6.01
N PRO A 182 17.89 -37.55 6.96
CA PRO A 182 17.48 -36.51 7.89
C PRO A 182 16.88 -35.26 7.22
N LYS A 183 17.31 -34.93 5.98
CA LYS A 183 16.81 -33.79 5.21
C LYS A 183 15.36 -33.95 4.75
N ASP A 184 14.87 -35.17 4.63
CA ASP A 184 13.50 -35.44 4.15
C ASP A 184 12.47 -35.08 5.24
N TYR A 185 12.90 -35.11 6.51
CA TYR A 185 12.14 -34.66 7.67
C TYR A 185 12.28 -33.17 7.97
N LEU A 186 13.26 -32.48 7.39
CA LEU A 186 13.50 -31.06 7.67
C LEU A 186 12.58 -30.16 6.85
N VAL A 187 11.69 -29.49 7.57
CA VAL A 187 10.85 -28.42 7.05
C VAL A 187 11.61 -27.10 7.20
N THR A 188 12.34 -26.69 6.17
CA THR A 188 12.84 -25.32 6.07
C THR A 188 11.75 -24.48 5.44
N PRO A 189 11.05 -23.60 6.17
CA PRO A 189 10.13 -22.67 5.54
C PRO A 189 10.92 -21.81 4.57
N VAL A 190 10.60 -21.92 3.28
CA VAL A 190 11.14 -21.05 2.23
C VAL A 190 10.49 -19.69 2.43
N ALA A 191 10.99 -18.94 3.41
CA ALA A 191 10.96 -17.49 3.33
C ALA A 191 12.18 -17.10 2.51
N ASP A 192 12.18 -17.43 1.21
CA ASP A 192 12.94 -16.61 0.28
C ASP A 192 12.30 -15.24 0.40
N ARG A 193 12.99 -14.35 1.13
CA ARG A 193 12.70 -12.93 1.19
C ARG A 193 12.96 -12.38 -0.22
N VAL A 194 12.11 -12.74 -1.17
CA VAL A 194 12.01 -12.01 -2.42
C VAL A 194 11.59 -10.61 -1.95
N PRO A 195 12.44 -9.59 -2.13
CA PRO A 195 12.02 -8.22 -1.90
C PRO A 195 10.77 -8.04 -2.74
N LEU A 196 9.66 -7.69 -2.10
CA LEU A 196 8.53 -7.14 -2.82
C LEU A 196 9.05 -5.86 -3.46
N ASP A 197 9.50 -5.95 -4.71
CA ASP A 197 9.73 -4.81 -5.59
C ASP A 197 8.35 -4.21 -5.85
N LEU A 198 7.88 -3.47 -4.84
CA LEU A 198 6.72 -2.61 -4.99
C LEU A 198 7.23 -1.43 -5.82
N PRO A 199 6.62 -1.14 -6.99
CA PRO A 199 6.92 0.07 -7.70
C PRO A 199 6.65 1.24 -6.76
N SER A 200 7.67 2.06 -6.52
CA SER A 200 7.54 3.34 -5.82
C SER A 200 6.61 4.21 -6.65
N PHE A 201 5.39 4.42 -6.14
CA PHE A 201 4.45 5.43 -6.64
C PHE A 201 4.92 6.83 -6.25
#